data_AF-A0A4R2ZD12-F1
#
_entry.id   AF-A0A4R2ZD12-F1
#
_cell.length_a   1.000
_cell.length_b   1.000
_cell.length_c   1.000
_cell.angle_alpha   90.00
_cell.angle_beta   90.00
_cell.angle_gamma   90.00
#
_symmetry.space_group_name_H-M   'P 1'
#
loop_
_entity.id
_entity.type
_entity.pdbx_description
1 polymer ?
#
loop_
_entity_poly.entity_id
_entity_poly.type
_entity_poly.pdbx_seq_one_letter_code
_entity_poly.pdbx_strand_id
1 'polypeptide(L)' 'MKPSQYVLIWIAGSVSFVVILVTIFALIPENVAYSLLTEKTGFITEASWANIFMTFIHLTSFLLNISLIWFIAFLLKKRT' A
#
# COMPACT_ATOMS: atom_id res chain seq x y z
N MET A 1 14.70 3.33 24.14
CA MET A 1 14.10 2.14 23.49
C MET A 1 15.12 1.02 23.50
N LYS A 2 14.73 -0.19 23.89
CA LYS A 2 15.60 -1.37 23.80
C LYS A 2 15.69 -1.85 22.35
N PRO A 3 16.79 -2.49 21.90
CA PRO A 3 16.92 -3.02 20.54
C PRO A 3 15.76 -3.93 20.12
N SER A 4 15.25 -4.75 21.06
CA SER A 4 14.08 -5.60 20.83
C SER A 4 12.81 -4.81 20.45
N GLN A 5 12.62 -3.61 21.01
CA GLN A 5 11.47 -2.76 20.68
C GLN A 5 11.57 -2.20 19.25
N TYR A 6 12.78 -1.88 18.78
CA TYR A 6 12.99 -1.47 17.39
C TYR A 6 12.63 -2.58 16.41
N VAL A 7 13.08 -3.81 16.69
CA VAL A 7 12.76 -4.98 15.85
C VAL A 7 11.25 -5.22 15.80
N LEU A 8 10.56 -5.15 16.95
CA LEU A 8 9.11 -5.34 17.00
C LEU A 8 8.34 -4.27 16.22
N ILE A 9 8.77 -3.02 16.26
CA ILE A 9 8.15 -1.94 15.49
C ILE A 9 8.32 -2.17 13.99
N TRP A 10 9.52 -2.58 13.56
CA TRP A 10 9.77 -2.93 12.17
C TRP A 10 8.90 -4.08 11.69
N ILE A 11 8.82 -5.17 12.46
CA ILE A 11 7.96 -6.32 12.13
C ILE A 11 6.50 -5.89 12.04
N ALA A 12 5.99 -5.14 13.02
CA ALA A 12 4.61 -4.64 13.01
C ALA A 12 4.33 -3.75 11.79
N GLY A 13 5.26 -2.86 11.44
CA GLY A 13 5.16 -2.01 10.26
C GLY A 13 5.15 -2.79 8.95
N SER A 14 5.97 -3.85 8.83
CA SER A 14 5.99 -4.74 7.67
C SER A 14 4.72 -5.57 7.54
N VAL A 15 4.22 -6.13 8.65
CA VAL A 15 2.95 -6.87 8.66
C VAL A 15 1.79 -5.96 8.27
N SER A 16 1.73 -4.75 8.82
CA SER A 16 0.74 -3.73 8.46
C SER A 16 0.77 -3.40 6.97
N PHE A 17 1.97 -3.19 6.41
CA PHE A 17 2.13 -2.97 4.97
C PHE A 17 1.62 -4.14 4.12
N VAL A 18 1.96 -5.38 4.47
CA VAL A 18 1.50 -6.57 3.73
C VAL A 18 -0.02 -6.70 3.79
N VAL A 19 -0.63 -6.47 4.95
CA VAL A 19 -2.09 -6.50 5.09
C VAL A 19 -2.75 -5.45 4.19
N ILE A 20 -2.23 -4.22 4.18
CA ILE A 20 -2.73 -3.15 3.31
C ILE A 20 -2.58 -3.54 1.84
N LEU A 21 -1.39 -4.01 1.45
CA LEU A 21 -1.08 -4.42 0.08
C LEU A 21 -2.05 -5.48 -0.43
N VAL A 22 -2.22 -6.57 0.33
CA VAL A 22 -3.12 -7.67 -0.02
C VAL A 22 -4.57 -7.19 -0.07
N THR A 23 -4.96 -6.33 0.86
CA THR A 23 -6.33 -5.78 0.90
C THR A 23 -6.61 -4.93 -0.35
N ILE A 24 -5.70 -4.04 -0.74
CA ILE A 24 -5.85 -3.22 -1.95
C ILE A 24 -5.90 -4.11 -3.19
N PHE A 25 -4.99 -5.08 -3.28
CA PHE A 25 -4.96 -6.01 -4.40
C PHE A 25 -6.26 -6.81 -4.53
N ALA A 26 -6.84 -7.24 -3.40
CA ALA A 26 -8.12 -7.95 -3.39
C ALA A 26 -9.33 -7.05 -3.73
N LEU A 27 -9.27 -5.77 -3.40
CA LEU A 27 -10.37 -4.82 -3.60
C LEU A 27 -10.38 -4.14 -4.96
N ILE A 28 -9.24 -4.07 -5.65
CA ILE A 28 -9.12 -3.45 -6.98
C ILE A 28 -9.10 -4.55 -8.04
N PRO A 29 -10.20 -4.75 -8.80
CA PRO A 29 -10.20 -5.72 -9.89
C PRO A 29 -9.28 -5.23 -11.01
N GLU A 30 -8.27 -6.04 -11.34
CA GLU A 30 -7.26 -5.69 -12.34
C GLU A 30 -7.88 -5.41 -13.71
N ASN A 31 -8.86 -6.22 -14.13
CA ASN A 31 -9.57 -6.06 -15.40
C ASN A 31 -10.31 -4.72 -15.52
N VAL A 32 -10.93 -4.25 -14.43
CA VAL A 32 -11.63 -2.96 -14.39
C VAL A 32 -10.62 -1.81 -14.42
N ALA A 33 -9.52 -1.94 -13.69
CA ALA A 33 -8.46 -0.94 -13.71
C ALA A 33 -7.80 -0.83 -15.10
N TYR A 34 -7.61 -1.96 -15.79
CA TYR A 34 -7.08 -2.00 -17.16
C TYR A 34 -8.02 -1.32 -18.15
N SER A 35 -9.32 -1.63 -18.11
CA SER A 35 -10.29 -1.03 -19.04
C SER A 35 -10.35 0.50 -18.86
N LEU A 36 -10.38 0.99 -17.62
CA LEU A 36 -10.42 2.43 -17.34
C LEU A 36 -9.18 3.18 -17.85
N LEU A 37 -8.01 2.54 -17.77
CA LEU A 37 -6.77 3.16 -18.26
C LEU A 37 -6.73 3.13 -19.79
N THR A 38 -7.01 1.99 -20.39
CA THR A 38 -6.95 1.80 -21.86
C THR A 38 -8.02 2.60 -22.61
N GLU A 39 -9.17 2.88 -22.01
CA GLU A 39 -10.16 3.83 -22.54
C GLU A 39 -9.58 5.24 -22.73
N LYS A 40 -8.63 5.64 -21.89
CA LYS A 40 -8.02 6.99 -21.92
C LYS A 40 -6.72 7.04 -22.73
N THR A 41 -5.94 5.97 -22.73
CA THR A 41 -4.58 5.95 -23.30
C THR A 41 -4.44 5.09 -24.55
N GLY A 42 -5.48 4.35 -24.93
CA GLY A 42 -5.41 3.33 -25.97
C GLY A 42 -4.75 2.05 -25.47
N PHE A 43 -4.37 1.17 -26.42
CA PHE A 43 -3.78 -0.13 -26.12
C PHE A 43 -2.46 -0.01 -25.35
N ILE A 44 -2.35 -0.78 -24.26
CA ILE A 44 -1.14 -0.92 -23.45
C ILE A 44 -0.74 -2.40 -23.46
N THR A 45 0.55 -2.68 -23.65
CA THR A 45 1.09 -4.04 -23.59
C THR A 45 0.96 -4.63 -22.18
N GLU A 46 0.79 -5.95 -22.07
CA GLU A 46 0.64 -6.63 -20.78
C GLU A 46 1.81 -6.34 -19.82
N ALA A 47 3.05 -6.33 -20.31
CA ALA A 47 4.22 -6.02 -19.49
C ALA A 47 4.20 -4.58 -18.96
N SER A 48 3.76 -3.62 -19.78
CA SER A 48 3.65 -2.23 -19.33
C SER A 48 2.50 -2.05 -18.34
N TRP A 49 1.37 -2.72 -18.58
CA TRP A 49 0.23 -2.71 -17.66
C TRP A 49 0.60 -3.29 -16.30
N ALA A 50 1.21 -4.48 -16.25
CA ALA A 50 1.62 -5.12 -15.01
C ALA A 50 2.55 -4.21 -14.18
N ASN A 51 3.51 -3.55 -14.83
CA ASN A 51 4.40 -2.60 -14.17
C ASN A 51 3.65 -1.39 -13.61
N ILE A 52 2.75 -0.78 -14.39
CA ILE A 52 1.96 0.38 -13.96
C ILE A 52 1.05 -0.01 -12.78
N PHE A 53 0.30 -1.10 -12.92
CA PHE A 53 -0.65 -1.57 -11.92
C PHE A 53 0.04 -1.93 -10.61
N MET A 54 1.13 -2.72 -10.69
CA MET A 54 1.89 -3.10 -9.50
C MET A 54 2.54 -1.89 -8.85
N THR A 55 3.12 -0.96 -9.63
CA THR A 55 3.69 0.29 -9.08
C THR A 55 2.63 1.11 -8.35
N PHE A 56 1.46 1.27 -8.95
CA PHE A 56 0.35 2.00 -8.35
C PHE A 56 -0.12 1.36 -7.03
N ILE A 57 -0.29 0.04 -7.00
CA ILE A 57 -0.70 -0.69 -5.80
C ILE A 57 0.37 -0.56 -4.71
N HIS A 58 1.65 -0.75 -5.03
CA HIS A 58 2.74 -0.63 -4.05
C HIS A 58 2.82 0.78 -3.47
N LEU A 59 2.78 1.80 -4.33
CA LEU A 59 2.86 3.19 -3.90
C LEU A 59 1.68 3.58 -3.01
N THR A 60 0.46 3.22 -3.42
CA THR A 60 -0.75 3.49 -2.62
C THR A 60 -0.70 2.79 -1.27
N SER A 61 -0.27 1.52 -1.25
CA SER A 61 -0.12 0.74 -0.01
C SER A 61 0.90 1.35 0.93
N PHE A 62 2.03 1.81 0.38
CA PHE A 62 3.11 2.43 1.14
C PHE A 62 2.65 3.75 1.78
N LEU A 63 1.99 4.61 1.01
CA LEU A 63 1.43 5.87 1.51
C LEU A 63 0.40 5.64 2.60
N LEU A 64 -0.53 4.71 2.41
CA LEU A 64 -1.52 4.35 3.42
C LEU A 64 -0.88 3.80 4.70
N ASN A 65 0.16 2.98 4.58
CA ASN A 65 0.87 2.46 5.74
C ASN A 65 1.56 3.59 6.54
N ILE A 66 2.21 4.54 5.87
CA ILE A 66 2.78 5.73 6.52
C ILE A 66 1.69 6.54 7.23
N SER A 67 0.58 6.81 6.54
CA SER A 67 -0.54 7.57 7.12
C SER A 67 -1.12 6.87 8.35
N LEU A 68 -1.26 5.54 8.31
CA LEU A 68 -1.76 4.75 9.42
C LEU A 68 -0.81 4.80 10.63
N ILE A 69 0.50 4.60 10.41
CA ILE A 69 1.50 4.68 11.47
C ILE A 69 1.50 6.08 12.10
N TRP A 70 1.47 7.13 11.28
CA TRP A 70 1.40 8.51 11.74
C TRP A 70 0.13 8.77 12.56
N PHE A 71 -1.03 8.31 12.06
CA PHE A 71 -2.31 8.50 12.74
C PHE A 71 -2.34 7.80 14.10
N ILE A 72 -1.86 6.57 14.19
CA ILE A 72 -1.76 5.83 15.46
C ILE A 72 -0.82 6.56 16.42
N ALA A 73 0.36 7.00 15.96
CA ALA A 73 1.30 7.75 16.79
C ALA A 73 0.71 9.06 17.31
N PHE A 74 -0.04 9.78 16.46
CA PHE A 74 -0.76 11.00 16.84
C PHE A 74 -1.81 10.73 17.92
N LEU A 75 -2.60 9.67 17.78
CA LEU A 75 -3.61 9.28 18.79
C LEU A 75 -2.99 8.88 20.13
N LEU A 76 -1.86 8.14 20.09
CA LEU A 76 -1.14 7.74 21.30
C LEU A 76 -0.56 8.97 22.03
N LYS A 77 0.02 9.92 21.28
CA LYS A 77 0.52 11.18 21.85
C LYS A 77 -0.60 11.99 22.52
N LYS A 78 -1.80 12.03 21.92
CA LYS A 78 -2.95 12.76 22.50
C LYS A 78 -3.49 12.14 23.80
N ARG A 79 -3.29 10.84 24.01
CA ARG A 79 -3.74 10.12 25.23
C ARG A 79 -2.75 10.21 26.39
N THR A 80 -1.52 10.65 26.15
CA THR A 80 -0.46 10.77 27.17
C THR A 80 -0.36 12.20 27.65
#